data_AF-A0A804LRP3-F1
#
_entry.id   AF-A0A804LRP3-F1
#
_cell.length_a   1.000
_cell.length_b   1.000
_cell.length_c   1.000
_cell.angle_alpha   90.00
_cell.angle_beta   90.00
_cell.angle_gamma   90.00
#
_symmetry.space_group_name_H-M   'P 1'
#
loop_
_entity.id
_entity.type
_entity.pdbx_description
1 polymer ?
#
loop_
_entity_poly.entity_id
_entity_poly.type
_entity_poly.pdbx_seq_one_letter_code
_entity_poly.pdbx_strand_id
1 'polypeptide(L)'
;MARLAVAARAFSAAASGGGVSLVQGASRGIGLEFVRQLLRRSDGGRVVATCRTPGSAAELQKLREEHAPGRLTVLPLDVTDESTIEAAAASITETHGSLDLLINSAGILSIPNVIQPETTLSKVQKSSLMLAYEVNAVGPILVIKHMWPLLKIGGRSETRRGFALVANMSARVSSIGDNALGGWHAYRASKTALNHDQDSVGGVRQEGQHRLRPAASWNRGHRPLEAVSEECPRG
;
A
#
# COMPACT_ATOMS: atom_id res chain seq x y z
N MET A 1 -12.65 -11.87 -14.40
CA MET A 1 -11.68 -11.71 -15.51
C MET A 1 -11.52 -10.26 -15.97
N ALA A 2 -12.58 -9.53 -16.34
CA ALA A 2 -12.47 -8.14 -16.81
C ALA A 2 -11.88 -7.12 -15.78
N ARG A 3 -12.12 -7.29 -14.47
CA ARG A 3 -11.67 -6.35 -13.43
C ARG A 3 -10.19 -6.47 -13.05
N LEU A 4 -9.64 -7.68 -13.09
CA LEU A 4 -8.20 -7.90 -12.92
C LEU A 4 -7.44 -7.25 -14.09
N ALA A 5 -8.01 -7.30 -15.30
CA ALA A 5 -7.46 -6.63 -16.47
C ALA A 5 -7.52 -5.09 -16.38
N VAL A 6 -8.51 -4.51 -15.68
CA VAL A 6 -8.57 -3.05 -15.45
C VAL A 6 -7.52 -2.59 -14.43
N ALA A 7 -7.40 -3.27 -13.28
CA ALA A 7 -6.35 -2.98 -12.30
C ALA A 7 -4.95 -3.23 -12.88
N ALA A 8 -4.78 -4.31 -13.66
CA ALA A 8 -3.53 -4.59 -14.37
C ALA A 8 -3.24 -3.55 -15.47
N ARG A 9 -4.25 -3.05 -16.20
CA ARG A 9 -4.08 -1.95 -17.18
C ARG A 9 -3.78 -0.62 -16.50
N ALA A 10 -4.38 -0.36 -15.35
CA ALA A 10 -4.12 0.86 -14.60
C ALA A 10 -2.72 0.83 -13.98
N PHE A 11 -2.30 -0.30 -13.44
CA PHE A 11 -0.94 -0.55 -12.98
C PHE A 11 0.08 -0.49 -14.14
N SER A 12 -0.24 -1.13 -15.27
CA SER A 12 0.60 -1.11 -16.47
C SER A 12 0.76 0.31 -17.02
N ALA A 13 -0.31 1.12 -17.06
CA ALA A 13 -0.25 2.50 -17.50
C ALA A 13 0.37 3.47 -16.47
N ALA A 14 0.32 3.16 -15.17
CA ALA A 14 0.90 3.99 -14.11
C ALA A 14 2.42 4.01 -14.14
N ALA A 15 3.02 2.87 -14.47
CA ALA A 15 4.47 2.76 -14.57
C ALA A 15 4.99 3.11 -15.99
N SER A 16 4.16 3.64 -16.91
CA SER A 16 4.56 3.95 -18.29
C SER A 16 5.09 5.38 -18.43
N GLY A 17 6.36 5.51 -18.78
CA GLY A 17 7.14 6.75 -18.80
C GLY A 17 8.28 6.64 -17.78
N GLY A 18 9.41 7.32 -17.99
CA GLY A 18 10.66 7.16 -17.23
C GLY A 18 10.63 7.56 -15.74
N GLY A 19 9.48 7.45 -15.08
CA GLY A 19 9.24 7.80 -13.68
C GLY A 19 9.84 6.83 -12.67
N VAL A 20 9.60 7.09 -11.40
CA VAL A 20 10.20 6.40 -10.26
C VAL A 20 9.13 5.62 -9.50
N SER A 21 9.38 4.31 -9.33
CA SER A 21 8.49 3.40 -8.60
C SER A 21 9.17 2.89 -7.34
N LEU A 22 8.51 3.00 -6.20
CA LEU A 22 8.93 2.46 -4.91
C LEU A 22 8.11 1.20 -4.60
N VAL A 23 8.80 0.08 -4.41
CA VAL A 23 8.21 -1.16 -3.90
C VAL A 23 8.71 -1.39 -2.48
N GLN A 24 7.82 -1.16 -1.52
CA GLN A 24 8.07 -1.40 -0.10
C GLN A 24 7.81 -2.87 0.24
N GLY A 25 8.77 -3.52 0.90
CA GLY A 25 8.66 -4.94 1.28
C GLY A 25 8.99 -5.88 0.11
N ALA A 26 10.09 -5.59 -0.59
CA ALA A 26 10.44 -6.22 -1.87
C ALA A 26 11.40 -7.42 -1.79
N SER A 27 11.82 -7.86 -0.60
CA SER A 27 12.83 -8.91 -0.48
C SER A 27 12.38 -10.30 -0.93
N ARG A 28 11.06 -10.56 -1.00
CA ARG A 28 10.49 -11.84 -1.40
C ARG A 28 9.03 -11.70 -1.87
N GLY A 29 8.46 -12.80 -2.36
CA GLY A 29 7.03 -12.93 -2.63
C GLY A 29 6.50 -11.89 -3.63
N ILE A 30 5.34 -11.32 -3.30
CA ILE A 30 4.62 -10.38 -4.18
C ILE A 30 5.45 -9.11 -4.45
N GLY A 31 6.10 -8.54 -3.44
CA GLY A 31 6.91 -7.34 -3.59
C GLY A 31 8.10 -7.57 -4.53
N LEU A 32 8.82 -8.69 -4.40
CA LEU A 32 9.91 -9.05 -5.31
C LEU A 32 9.41 -9.21 -6.75
N GLU A 33 8.24 -9.81 -6.93
CA GLU A 33 7.67 -9.99 -8.26
C GLU A 33 7.25 -8.65 -8.90
N PHE A 34 6.73 -7.70 -8.12
CA PHE A 34 6.50 -6.34 -8.62
C PHE A 34 7.79 -5.69 -9.11
N VAL A 35 8.90 -5.85 -8.38
CA VAL A 35 10.21 -5.34 -8.82
C VAL A 35 10.61 -5.96 -10.16
N ARG A 36 10.50 -7.28 -10.32
CA ARG A 36 10.79 -7.95 -11.60
C ARG A 36 9.94 -7.43 -12.75
N GLN A 37 8.64 -7.28 -12.53
CA GLN A 37 7.73 -6.80 -13.57
C GLN A 37 8.00 -5.36 -13.95
N LEU A 38 8.30 -4.49 -12.97
CA LEU A 38 8.65 -3.10 -13.24
C LEU A 38 9.98 -2.99 -14.01
N LEU A 39 10.98 -3.79 -13.66
CA LEU A 39 12.29 -3.76 -14.34
C LEU A 39 12.25 -4.28 -15.78
N ARG A 40 11.35 -5.22 -16.10
CA ARG A 40 11.13 -5.74 -17.47
C ARG A 40 10.52 -4.72 -18.43
N ARG A 41 10.03 -3.59 -17.94
CA ARG A 41 9.41 -2.57 -18.77
C ARG A 41 10.47 -1.81 -19.56
N SER A 42 10.18 -1.55 -20.84
CA SER A 42 11.05 -0.84 -21.78
C SER A 42 10.88 0.68 -21.76
N ASP A 43 10.23 1.23 -20.72
CA ASP A 43 9.89 2.65 -20.61
C ASP A 43 10.93 3.48 -19.84
N GLY A 44 12.05 2.88 -19.45
CA GLY A 44 13.13 3.61 -18.79
C GLY A 44 12.85 4.00 -17.33
N GLY A 45 11.72 3.60 -16.73
CA GLY A 45 11.37 3.92 -15.34
C GLY A 45 12.26 3.28 -14.26
N ARG A 46 12.65 4.03 -13.24
CA ARG A 46 13.54 3.57 -12.17
C ARG A 46 12.75 2.87 -11.06
N VAL A 47 13.34 1.86 -10.44
CA VAL A 47 12.74 1.11 -9.34
C VAL A 47 13.57 1.29 -8.07
N VAL A 48 12.92 1.71 -7.00
CA VAL A 48 13.45 1.67 -5.64
C VAL A 48 12.78 0.51 -4.92
N ALA A 49 13.56 -0.48 -4.50
CA ALA A 49 13.08 -1.62 -3.73
C ALA A 49 13.55 -1.48 -2.29
N THR A 50 12.66 -1.70 -1.32
CA THR A 50 13.04 -1.63 0.10
C THR A 50 12.80 -2.92 0.84
N CYS A 51 13.71 -3.19 1.77
CA CYS A 51 13.62 -4.31 2.70
C CYS A 51 14.45 -4.05 3.95
N ARG A 52 14.18 -4.78 5.03
CA ARG A 52 14.89 -4.59 6.31
C ARG A 52 16.40 -4.78 6.23
N THR A 53 16.87 -5.72 5.40
CA THR A 53 18.28 -6.09 5.33
C THR A 53 18.72 -6.23 3.87
N PRO A 54 19.09 -5.12 3.19
CA PRO A 54 19.50 -5.16 1.79
C PRO A 54 20.64 -6.13 1.48
N GLY A 55 21.62 -6.24 2.39
CA GLY A 55 22.79 -7.12 2.22
C GLY A 55 22.46 -8.61 2.16
N SER A 56 21.33 -9.05 2.72
CA SER A 56 20.89 -10.45 2.68
C SER A 56 19.79 -10.73 1.64
N ALA A 57 19.37 -9.71 0.87
CA ALA A 57 18.34 -9.85 -0.15
C ALA A 57 18.93 -10.32 -1.50
N ALA A 58 19.44 -11.56 -1.54
CA ALA A 58 20.17 -12.12 -2.69
C ALA A 58 19.45 -11.94 -4.04
N GLU A 59 18.14 -12.17 -4.09
CA GLU A 59 17.35 -11.99 -5.31
C GLU A 59 17.30 -10.53 -5.80
N LEU A 60 17.22 -9.55 -4.88
CA LEU A 60 17.26 -8.13 -5.26
C LEU A 60 18.65 -7.73 -5.75
N GLN A 61 19.70 -8.27 -5.14
CA GLN A 61 21.08 -8.02 -5.58
C GLN A 61 21.31 -8.58 -6.98
N LYS A 62 20.85 -9.81 -7.23
CA LYS A 62 20.89 -10.43 -8.56
C LYS A 62 20.14 -9.60 -9.61
N LEU A 63 18.91 -9.17 -9.32
CA LEU A 63 18.15 -8.30 -10.23
C LEU A 63 18.84 -6.96 -10.50
N ARG A 64 19.58 -6.43 -9.52
CA ARG A 64 20.35 -5.19 -9.70
C ARG A 64 21.49 -5.38 -10.68
N GLU A 65 22.13 -6.55 -10.69
CA GLU A 65 23.24 -6.90 -11.58
C GLU A 65 22.76 -7.24 -13.01
N GLU A 66 21.58 -7.84 -13.15
CA GLU A 66 21.00 -8.24 -14.45
C GLU A 66 20.47 -7.05 -15.28
N HIS A 67 20.20 -5.91 -14.65
CA HIS A 67 19.64 -4.73 -15.30
C HIS A 67 20.64 -3.57 -15.38
N ALA A 68 20.40 -2.63 -16.29
CA ALA A 68 21.30 -1.50 -16.49
C ALA A 68 21.57 -0.71 -15.18
N PRO A 69 22.80 -0.21 -14.97
CA PRO A 69 23.15 0.55 -13.77
C PRO A 69 22.17 1.69 -13.49
N GLY A 70 21.76 1.85 -12.22
CA GLY A 70 20.82 2.87 -11.79
C GLY A 70 19.34 2.58 -12.09
N ARG A 71 19.01 1.42 -12.69
CA ARG A 71 17.61 0.96 -12.87
C ARG A 71 16.97 0.50 -11.56
N LEU A 72 17.75 -0.16 -10.71
CA LEU A 72 17.30 -0.69 -9.42
C LEU A 72 18.16 -0.12 -8.29
N THR A 73 17.52 0.57 -7.34
CA THR A 73 18.12 0.99 -6.07
C THR A 73 17.52 0.14 -4.95
N VAL A 74 18.35 -0.40 -4.07
CA VAL A 74 17.88 -1.21 -2.92
C VAL A 74 18.21 -0.46 -1.62
N LEU A 75 17.19 -0.10 -0.84
CA LEU A 75 17.35 0.67 0.41
C LEU A 75 16.87 -0.11 1.64
N PRO A 76 17.48 0.12 2.82
CA PRO A 76 16.95 -0.39 4.07
C PRO A 76 15.65 0.33 4.43
N LEU A 77 14.62 -0.43 4.84
CA LEU A 77 13.38 0.11 5.40
C LEU A 77 12.71 -0.96 6.26
N ASP A 78 12.49 -0.67 7.53
CA ASP A 78 11.60 -1.42 8.41
C ASP A 78 10.35 -0.60 8.71
N VAL A 79 9.18 -1.17 8.46
CA VAL A 79 7.91 -0.46 8.62
C VAL A 79 7.52 -0.25 10.09
N THR A 80 8.19 -0.95 11.01
CA THR A 80 8.02 -0.78 12.46
C THR A 80 9.00 0.25 13.05
N ASP A 81 9.92 0.79 12.24
CA ASP A 81 10.88 1.82 12.66
C ASP A 81 10.78 3.03 11.75
N GLU A 82 10.05 4.06 12.21
CA GLU A 82 9.78 5.27 11.44
C GLU A 82 11.06 5.99 11.01
N SER A 83 12.14 5.90 11.78
CA SER A 83 13.42 6.54 11.42
C SER A 83 14.02 5.97 10.12
N THR A 84 13.81 4.68 9.87
CA THR A 84 14.26 4.04 8.62
C THR A 84 13.40 4.45 7.42
N ILE A 85 12.12 4.75 7.66
CA ILE A 85 11.19 5.26 6.64
C ILE A 85 11.60 6.69 6.24
N GLU A 86 11.90 7.53 7.22
CA GLU A 86 12.40 8.90 7.01
C GLU A 86 13.71 8.89 6.23
N ALA A 87 14.67 8.05 6.63
CA ALA A 87 15.95 7.91 5.92
C ALA A 87 15.77 7.47 4.46
N ALA A 88 14.87 6.51 4.20
CA ALA A 88 14.56 6.08 2.84
C ALA A 88 13.92 7.21 2.02
N ALA A 89 12.99 7.98 2.60
CA ALA A 89 12.37 9.11 1.93
C ALA A 89 13.39 10.20 1.59
N ALA A 90 14.32 10.50 2.49
CA ALA A 90 15.41 11.44 2.26
C ALA A 90 16.31 10.99 1.09
N SER A 91 16.72 9.72 1.09
CA SER A 91 17.54 9.14 0.01
C SER A 91 16.85 9.20 -1.36
N ILE A 92 15.55 8.90 -1.42
CA ILE A 92 14.76 8.99 -2.66
C ILE A 92 14.63 10.46 -3.09
N THR A 93 14.46 11.38 -2.15
CA THR A 93 14.40 12.81 -2.45
C THR A 93 15.68 13.30 -3.08
N GLU A 94 16.83 12.95 -2.51
CA GLU A 94 18.14 13.34 -3.02
C GLU A 94 18.43 12.73 -4.40
N THR A 95 18.12 11.45 -4.59
CA THR A 95 18.50 10.71 -5.81
C THR A 95 17.53 10.93 -6.97
N HIS A 96 16.25 11.14 -6.66
CA HIS A 96 15.17 11.10 -7.65
C HIS A 96 14.24 12.31 -7.63
N GLY A 97 14.10 12.98 -6.48
CA GLY A 97 13.27 14.19 -6.31
C GLY A 97 11.76 14.00 -6.47
N SER A 98 11.30 12.82 -6.86
CA SER A 98 9.89 12.53 -7.15
C SER A 98 9.57 11.03 -7.03
N LEU A 99 8.28 10.71 -6.90
CA LEU A 99 7.78 9.34 -6.86
C LEU A 99 6.43 9.22 -7.59
N ASP A 100 6.35 8.37 -8.60
CA ASP A 100 5.15 8.20 -9.44
C ASP A 100 4.29 7.01 -8.98
N LEU A 101 4.91 6.00 -8.39
CA LEU A 101 4.25 4.80 -7.92
C LEU A 101 4.81 4.36 -6.58
N LEU A 102 3.94 4.19 -5.58
CA LEU A 102 4.25 3.55 -4.32
C LEU A 102 3.43 2.26 -4.19
N ILE A 103 4.12 1.14 -3.96
CA ILE A 103 3.51 -0.15 -3.67
C ILE A 103 3.92 -0.58 -2.26
N ASN A 104 2.96 -0.59 -1.33
CA ASN A 104 3.13 -1.15 0.01
C ASN A 104 2.79 -2.64 -0.02
N SER A 105 3.82 -3.48 -0.07
CA SER A 105 3.68 -4.94 -0.15
C SER A 105 3.97 -5.66 1.17
N ALA A 106 4.59 -5.03 2.17
CA ALA A 106 4.82 -5.70 3.43
C ALA A 106 3.49 -6.04 4.12
N GLY A 107 3.48 -7.22 4.73
CA GLY A 107 2.41 -7.62 5.62
C GLY A 107 2.66 -8.99 6.22
N ILE A 108 2.11 -9.20 7.40
CA ILE A 108 2.25 -10.43 8.17
C ILE A 108 0.88 -10.99 8.48
N LEU A 109 0.70 -12.27 8.15
CA LEU A 109 -0.41 -13.11 8.62
C LEU A 109 0.09 -14.10 9.68
N SER A 110 1.28 -14.64 9.44
CA SER A 110 1.97 -15.59 10.30
C SER A 110 3.46 -15.33 10.22
N ILE A 111 4.14 -15.43 11.36
CA ILE A 111 5.59 -15.48 11.47
C ILE A 111 5.88 -16.68 12.37
N PRO A 112 6.67 -17.66 11.90
CA PRO A 112 7.02 -18.83 12.70
C PRO A 112 7.47 -18.42 14.11
N ASN A 113 6.90 -19.06 15.13
CA ASN A 113 7.19 -18.83 16.55
C ASN A 113 6.90 -17.41 17.10
N VAL A 114 6.31 -16.50 16.32
CA VAL A 114 6.01 -15.12 16.77
C VAL A 114 4.52 -14.83 16.68
N ILE A 115 3.89 -15.07 15.54
CA ILE A 115 2.45 -14.88 15.32
C ILE A 115 1.89 -16.05 14.53
N GLN A 116 0.82 -16.66 15.03
CA GLN A 116 0.12 -17.76 14.38
C GLN A 116 -1.31 -17.34 14.04
N PRO A 117 -1.88 -17.74 12.90
CA PRO A 117 -3.24 -17.37 12.54
C PRO A 117 -4.25 -17.95 13.56
N GLU A 118 -5.02 -17.09 14.22
CA GLU A 118 -5.93 -17.53 15.28
C GLU A 118 -7.20 -18.13 14.68
N THR A 119 -7.42 -19.43 14.77
CA THR A 119 -8.66 -20.06 14.26
C THR A 119 -9.82 -20.03 15.25
N THR A 120 -9.57 -19.66 16.51
CA THR A 120 -10.56 -19.56 17.59
C THR A 120 -10.29 -18.33 18.44
N LEU A 121 -11.32 -17.81 19.12
CA LEU A 121 -11.19 -16.64 20.00
C LEU A 121 -10.22 -16.87 21.16
N SER A 122 -10.16 -18.10 21.69
CA SER A 122 -9.25 -18.49 22.78
C SER A 122 -7.76 -18.39 22.43
N LYS A 123 -7.42 -18.34 21.14
CA LYS A 123 -6.03 -18.20 20.66
C LYS A 123 -5.61 -16.75 20.43
N VAL A 124 -6.53 -15.79 20.58
CA VAL A 124 -6.25 -14.37 20.37
C VAL A 124 -5.31 -13.87 21.45
N GLN A 125 -4.24 -13.20 21.01
CA GLN A 125 -3.26 -12.59 21.91
C GLN A 125 -3.12 -11.10 21.59
N LYS A 126 -3.05 -10.28 22.64
CA LYS A 126 -2.79 -8.84 22.52
C LYS A 126 -1.53 -8.56 21.70
N SER A 127 -0.45 -9.29 21.95
CA SER A 127 0.82 -9.16 21.20
C SER A 127 0.64 -9.38 19.70
N SER A 128 -0.12 -10.40 19.31
CA SER A 128 -0.40 -10.72 17.90
C SER A 128 -1.25 -9.62 17.24
N LEU A 129 -2.28 -9.13 17.94
CA LEU A 129 -3.11 -8.01 17.49
C LEU A 129 -2.27 -6.74 17.24
N MET A 130 -1.47 -6.35 18.22
CA MET A 130 -0.66 -5.13 18.14
C MET A 130 0.41 -5.23 17.04
N LEU A 131 1.12 -6.35 16.96
CA LEU A 131 2.16 -6.55 15.94
C LEU A 131 1.56 -6.57 14.52
N ALA A 132 0.44 -7.27 14.32
CA ALA A 132 -0.23 -7.26 13.03
C ALA A 132 -0.72 -5.85 12.65
N TYR A 133 -1.25 -5.09 13.62
CA TYR A 133 -1.69 -3.71 13.39
C TYR A 133 -0.52 -2.79 13.04
N GLU A 134 0.57 -2.87 13.79
CA GLU A 134 1.79 -2.11 13.57
C GLU A 134 2.35 -2.34 12.17
N VAL A 135 2.50 -3.61 11.75
CA VAL A 135 3.08 -3.93 10.44
C VAL A 135 2.12 -3.71 9.28
N ASN A 136 0.84 -4.11 9.42
CA ASN A 136 -0.09 -4.13 8.28
C ASN A 136 -0.88 -2.84 8.09
N ALA A 137 -1.04 -2.01 9.13
CA ALA A 137 -1.82 -0.77 9.08
C ALA A 137 -0.94 0.46 9.31
N VAL A 138 -0.26 0.52 10.47
CA VAL A 138 0.59 1.68 10.84
C VAL A 138 1.76 1.86 9.87
N GLY A 139 2.45 0.77 9.54
CA GLY A 139 3.56 0.78 8.60
C GLY A 139 3.24 1.46 7.26
N PRO A 140 2.27 0.95 6.48
CA PRO A 140 1.88 1.54 5.20
C PRO A 140 1.49 3.02 5.28
N ILE A 141 0.75 3.45 6.32
CA ILE A 141 0.35 4.87 6.43
C ILE A 141 1.54 5.77 6.76
N LEU A 142 2.50 5.31 7.58
CA LEU A 142 3.74 6.05 7.85
C LEU A 142 4.62 6.14 6.59
N VAL A 143 4.71 5.06 5.80
CA VAL A 143 5.39 5.11 4.50
C VAL A 143 4.74 6.14 3.58
N ILE A 144 3.41 6.15 3.50
CA ILE A 144 2.68 7.15 2.69
C ILE A 144 2.96 8.57 3.20
N LYS A 145 2.90 8.81 4.52
CA LYS A 145 3.17 10.11 5.16
C LYS A 145 4.52 10.67 4.71
N HIS A 146 5.59 9.88 4.80
CA HIS A 146 6.95 10.31 4.49
C HIS A 146 7.22 10.42 3.00
N MET A 147 6.57 9.58 2.17
CA MET A 147 6.68 9.66 0.71
C MET A 147 5.75 10.70 0.08
N TRP A 148 4.83 11.29 0.86
CA TRP A 148 3.82 12.23 0.38
C TRP A 148 4.40 13.45 -0.36
N PRO A 149 5.49 14.10 0.09
CA PRO A 149 6.11 15.20 -0.64
C PRO A 149 6.54 14.79 -2.06
N LEU A 150 7.13 13.59 -2.20
CA LEU A 150 7.59 13.04 -3.48
C LEU A 150 6.42 12.65 -4.40
N LEU A 151 5.37 12.05 -3.84
CA LEU A 151 4.15 11.66 -4.56
C LEU A 151 3.41 12.87 -5.15
N LYS A 152 3.43 14.02 -4.47
CA LYS A 152 2.85 15.26 -5.01
C LYS A 152 3.61 15.78 -6.24
N ILE A 153 4.89 15.44 -6.37
CA ILE A 153 5.76 15.85 -7.48
C ILE A 153 5.67 14.83 -8.62
N GLY A 154 5.82 13.53 -8.33
CA GLY A 154 5.80 12.43 -9.30
C GLY A 154 4.43 12.13 -9.92
N GLY A 155 3.49 13.07 -9.85
CA GLY A 155 2.33 13.07 -10.72
C GLY A 155 2.45 14.04 -11.88
N ARG A 156 3.38 15.01 -11.80
CA ARG A 156 3.41 16.17 -12.69
C ARG A 156 4.45 16.07 -13.81
N SER A 157 5.38 15.13 -13.69
CA SER A 157 6.48 14.93 -14.62
C SER A 157 6.18 13.76 -15.56
N GLU A 158 6.26 13.99 -16.88
CA GLU A 158 6.37 13.08 -18.04
C GLU A 158 5.61 11.73 -18.10
N THR A 159 4.96 11.28 -17.03
CA THR A 159 4.10 10.12 -16.98
C THR A 159 2.72 10.53 -17.49
N ARG A 160 2.11 9.68 -18.34
CA ARG A 160 0.85 9.98 -19.04
C ARG A 160 -0.36 10.28 -18.12
N ARG A 161 -0.22 10.17 -16.80
CA ARG A 161 -1.35 10.22 -15.85
C ARG A 161 -1.60 11.57 -15.21
N GLY A 162 -0.61 12.45 -15.08
CA GLY A 162 -0.82 13.72 -14.35
C GLY A 162 -1.04 13.55 -12.83
N PHE A 163 -0.85 12.35 -12.27
CA PHE A 163 -0.93 12.05 -10.83
C PHE A 163 -0.11 10.81 -10.46
N ALA A 164 0.43 10.77 -9.24
CA ALA A 164 1.10 9.59 -8.68
C ALA A 164 0.09 8.55 -8.15
N LEU A 165 0.47 7.28 -8.09
CA LEU A 165 -0.36 6.17 -7.62
C LEU A 165 0.19 5.57 -6.33
N VAL A 166 -0.69 5.30 -5.36
CA VAL A 166 -0.38 4.51 -4.16
C VAL A 166 -1.23 3.24 -4.19
N ALA A 167 -0.59 2.09 -4.01
CA ALA A 167 -1.22 0.78 -3.96
C ALA A 167 -0.80 0.04 -2.67
N ASN A 168 -1.79 -0.34 -1.85
CA ASN A 168 -1.56 -1.18 -0.67
C ASN A 168 -2.03 -2.62 -0.93
N MET A 169 -1.25 -3.60 -0.48
CA MET A 169 -1.65 -5.01 -0.55
C MET A 169 -2.66 -5.32 0.55
N SER A 170 -3.94 -5.31 0.19
CA SER A 170 -5.04 -5.73 1.06
C SER A 170 -5.34 -7.24 0.93
N ALA A 171 -6.38 -7.70 1.62
CA ALA A 171 -6.87 -9.07 1.56
C ALA A 171 -8.40 -9.10 1.55
N ARG A 172 -8.98 -10.13 0.92
CA ARG A 172 -10.44 -10.31 0.89
C ARG A 172 -11.05 -10.48 2.28
N VAL A 173 -10.29 -11.05 3.22
CA VAL A 173 -10.72 -11.26 4.61
C VAL A 173 -10.85 -9.96 5.42
N SER A 174 -10.44 -8.83 4.86
CA SER A 174 -10.61 -7.48 5.42
C SER A 174 -12.00 -6.88 5.18
N SER A 175 -12.87 -7.57 4.44
CA SER A 175 -14.26 -7.17 4.26
C SER A 175 -15.05 -7.51 5.52
N ILE A 176 -15.55 -6.48 6.21
CA ILE A 176 -16.43 -6.66 7.37
C ILE A 176 -17.74 -7.36 6.94
N GLY A 177 -18.29 -6.98 5.77
CA GLY A 177 -19.52 -7.54 5.24
C GLY A 177 -19.41 -9.01 4.79
N ASP A 178 -18.22 -9.47 4.41
CA ASP A 178 -17.97 -10.87 4.02
C ASP A 178 -17.44 -11.75 5.17
N ASN A 179 -17.42 -11.24 6.41
CA ASN A 179 -16.88 -11.96 7.55
C ASN A 179 -17.90 -12.94 8.18
N ALA A 180 -18.10 -14.09 7.54
CA ALA A 180 -18.97 -15.15 8.04
C ALA A 180 -18.23 -16.26 8.81
N LEU A 181 -16.93 -16.44 8.56
CA LEU A 181 -16.14 -17.58 9.07
C LEU A 181 -15.42 -17.28 10.40
N GLY A 182 -15.29 -16.01 10.79
CA GLY A 182 -14.47 -15.60 11.93
C GLY A 182 -12.97 -15.90 11.73
N GLY A 183 -12.25 -15.97 12.85
CA GLY A 183 -10.82 -16.26 12.90
C GLY A 183 -9.93 -15.16 12.31
N TRP A 184 -8.62 -15.36 12.44
CA TRP A 184 -7.54 -14.48 12.00
C TRP A 184 -7.75 -13.04 12.47
N HIS A 185 -8.17 -12.87 13.72
CA HIS A 185 -8.62 -11.59 14.26
C HIS A 185 -7.56 -10.51 14.09
N ALA A 186 -6.30 -10.80 14.39
CA ALA A 186 -5.19 -9.87 14.22
C ALA A 186 -5.00 -9.44 12.75
N TYR A 187 -5.01 -10.39 11.83
CA TYR A 187 -4.82 -10.10 10.41
C TYR A 187 -6.01 -9.35 9.80
N ARG A 188 -7.25 -9.78 10.09
CA ARG A 188 -8.47 -9.13 9.59
C ARG A 188 -8.58 -7.71 10.12
N ALA A 189 -8.42 -7.49 11.42
CA ALA A 189 -8.52 -6.17 12.02
C ALA A 189 -7.48 -5.22 11.40
N SER A 190 -6.23 -5.66 11.31
CA SER A 190 -5.15 -4.84 10.76
C SER A 190 -5.32 -4.55 9.25
N LYS A 191 -5.76 -5.51 8.43
CA LYS A 191 -6.02 -5.26 7.02
C LYS A 191 -7.33 -4.51 6.75
N THR A 192 -8.28 -4.53 7.68
CA THR A 192 -9.47 -3.66 7.65
C THR A 192 -9.07 -2.22 7.93
N ALA A 193 -8.22 -2.00 8.95
CA ALA A 193 -7.65 -0.68 9.23
C ALA A 193 -6.87 -0.13 8.03
N LEU A 194 -6.03 -0.95 7.39
CA LEU A 194 -5.33 -0.57 6.15
C LEU A 194 -6.28 -0.06 5.05
N ASN A 195 -7.43 -0.72 4.86
CA ASN A 195 -8.42 -0.28 3.87
C ASN A 195 -9.05 1.06 4.26
N HIS A 196 -9.35 1.25 5.54
CA HIS A 196 -9.90 2.51 6.05
C HIS A 196 -8.90 3.66 5.91
N ASP A 197 -7.65 3.44 6.31
CA ASP A 197 -6.58 4.43 6.23
C ASP A 197 -6.33 4.81 4.78
N GLN A 198 -6.28 3.81 3.88
CA GLN A 198 -6.20 4.03 2.45
C GLN A 198 -7.32 4.98 2.01
N ASP A 199 -8.59 4.67 2.28
CA ASP A 199 -9.73 5.51 1.88
C ASP A 199 -9.66 6.95 2.42
N SER A 200 -8.97 7.16 3.54
CA SER A 200 -8.81 8.45 4.21
C SER A 200 -7.69 9.33 3.63
N VAL A 201 -6.75 8.77 2.86
CA VAL A 201 -5.69 9.55 2.18
C VAL A 201 -6.26 10.27 0.93
N GLY A 202 -6.81 11.47 1.11
CA GLY A 202 -7.27 12.31 0.00
C GLY A 202 -6.14 12.79 -0.92
N GLY A 203 -6.41 12.97 -2.22
CA GLY A 203 -5.49 13.63 -3.17
C GLY A 203 -4.68 12.71 -4.09
N VAL A 204 -4.73 11.38 -3.90
CA VAL A 204 -4.16 10.37 -4.80
C VAL A 204 -5.26 9.42 -5.25
N ARG A 205 -5.29 9.03 -6.55
CA ARG A 205 -6.21 7.97 -7.02
C ARG A 205 -5.78 6.65 -6.41
N GLN A 206 -6.72 5.96 -5.78
CA GLN A 206 -6.48 4.70 -5.09
C GLN A 206 -7.14 3.56 -5.83
N GLU A 207 -6.43 2.43 -5.97
CA GLU A 207 -7.03 1.18 -6.41
C GLU A 207 -6.99 0.18 -5.25
N GLY A 208 -8.16 -0.23 -4.78
CA GLY A 208 -8.33 -1.32 -3.83
C GLY A 208 -9.15 -2.44 -4.48
N GLN A 209 -8.88 -3.70 -4.14
CA GLN A 209 -9.57 -4.88 -4.69
C GLN A 209 -11.11 -4.86 -4.47
N HIS A 210 -11.63 -3.98 -3.60
CA HIS A 210 -13.03 -3.97 -3.18
C HIS A 210 -13.84 -2.73 -3.57
N ARG A 211 -13.27 -1.70 -4.22
CA ARG A 211 -14.03 -0.46 -4.47
C ARG A 211 -14.87 -0.53 -5.75
N LEU A 212 -16.11 -1.00 -5.62
CA LEU A 212 -17.22 -0.63 -6.51
C LEU A 212 -18.01 0.48 -5.81
N ARG A 213 -17.90 1.72 -6.29
CA ARG A 213 -18.99 2.68 -6.14
C ARG A 213 -19.43 3.11 -7.54
N PRO A 214 -20.75 3.11 -7.85
CA PRO A 214 -21.24 3.83 -9.00
C PRO A 214 -20.87 5.30 -8.82
N ALA A 215 -20.36 5.92 -9.87
CA ALA A 215 -20.14 7.35 -9.89
C ALA A 215 -21.50 8.06 -9.73
N ALA A 216 -21.71 8.72 -8.59
CA ALA A 216 -22.74 9.73 -8.44
C ALA A 216 -22.31 10.77 -7.39
N SER A 217 -22.12 12.00 -7.88
CA SER A 217 -22.19 13.28 -7.19
C SER A 217 -21.42 13.44 -5.87
N TRP A 218 -20.21 13.98 -5.98
CA TRP A 218 -19.68 14.93 -4.99
C TRP A 218 -20.55 16.19 -5.11
N ASN A 219 -21.46 16.43 -4.16
CA ASN A 219 -22.19 17.70 -4.09
C ASN A 219 -21.79 18.48 -2.84
N ARG A 220 -21.35 19.70 -3.12
CA ARG A 220 -21.00 20.81 -2.24
C ARG A 220 -22.23 21.26 -1.43
N GLY A 221 -22.00 21.66 -0.17
CA GLY A 221 -22.80 22.70 0.50
C GLY A 221 -23.71 22.26 1.66
N HIS A 222 -23.41 22.79 2.86
CA HIS A 222 -24.33 23.32 3.89
C HIS A 222 -25.69 22.62 4.12
N ARG A 223 -26.07 22.12 5.31
CA ARG A 223 -26.12 22.73 6.66
C ARG A 223 -26.36 21.61 7.73
N PRO A 224 -26.18 21.89 9.05
CA PRO A 224 -26.41 20.90 10.12
C PRO A 224 -27.90 20.56 10.24
N LEU A 225 -28.21 19.29 10.52
CA LEU A 225 -29.57 18.84 10.81
C LEU A 225 -30.00 19.37 12.18
N GLU A 226 -30.90 20.34 12.17
CA GLU A 226 -31.76 20.68 13.30
C GLU A 226 -32.67 19.50 13.62
N ALA A 227 -32.80 19.22 14.92
CA ALA A 227 -33.80 18.31 15.44
C ALA A 227 -35.20 18.89 15.16
N VAL A 228 -36.06 18.10 14.52
CA VAL A 228 -37.50 18.33 14.51
C VAL A 228 -38.18 17.09 15.06
N SER A 229 -38.75 17.30 16.25
CA SER A 229 -39.78 16.52 16.90
C SER A 229 -41.04 16.43 16.03
N GLU A 230 -41.61 15.24 15.87
CA GLU A 230 -43.03 15.07 15.57
C GLU A 230 -43.57 13.84 16.32
N GLU A 231 -44.68 14.08 17.03
CA GLU A 231 -45.44 13.16 17.88
C GLU A 231 -46.39 12.25 17.06
N CYS A 232 -46.55 11.00 17.55
CA CYS A 232 -47.78 10.14 17.64
C CYS A 232 -48.54 9.73 16.33
N PRO A 233 -49.32 8.61 16.30
CA PRO A 233 -50.28 8.22 17.34
C PRO A 233 -50.24 6.75 17.80
N ARG A 234 -50.90 6.56 18.95
CA ARG A 234 -51.21 5.31 19.64
C ARG A 234 -52.09 4.39 18.77
N GLY A 235 -51.82 3.10 18.84
CA GLY A 235 -52.69 1.99 18.49
C GLY A 235 -52.34 0.81 19.38
#